data_AF-A0A2B0X6D6-F1
#
_entry.id   AF-A0A2B0X6D6-F1
#
_cell.length_a   1.000
_cell.length_b   1.000
_cell.length_c   1.000
_cell.angle_alpha   90.00
_cell.angle_beta   90.00
_cell.angle_gamma   90.00
#
_symmetry.space_group_name_H-M   'P 1'
#
loop_
_entity.id
_entity.type
_entity.pdbx_description
1 polymer ?
#
loop_
_entity_poly.entity_id
_entity_poly.type
_entity_poly.pdbx_seq_one_letter_code
_entity_poly.pdbx_strand_id
1 'polypeptide(L)' 'MEVTAGRGRTSFIDVRDIGEVAAKVLTEAGDEFQSYDLTGSKALTYYEVAEIISKEMNEQPITILVYGKLEKDDSKRTQT' A
#
# COMPACT_ATOMS: atom_id res chain seq x y z
N MET A 1 -0.15 -8.61 10.69
CA MET A 1 -1.15 -7.78 9.96
C MET A 1 -1.03 -8.18 8.51
N GLU A 2 -2.01 -8.91 7.99
CA GLU A 2 -2.00 -9.44 6.61
C GLU A 2 -2.74 -8.45 5.72
N VAL A 3 -2.09 -7.94 4.68
CA VAL A 3 -2.72 -7.08 3.69
C VAL A 3 -2.89 -7.86 2.39
N THR A 4 -4.09 -8.38 2.16
CA THR A 4 -4.47 -9.11 0.94
C THR A 4 -4.91 -8.14 -0.16
N ALA A 5 -4.06 -7.17 -0.53
CA ALA A 5 -4.40 -6.16 -1.53
C ALA A 5 -4.22 -6.62 -2.99
N GLY A 6 -3.61 -7.79 -3.25
CA GLY A 6 -3.34 -8.25 -4.61
C GLY A 6 -2.55 -7.22 -5.43
N ARG A 7 -3.14 -6.73 -6.54
CA ARG A 7 -2.61 -5.61 -7.36
C ARG A 7 -3.39 -4.31 -7.16
N GLY A 8 -4.15 -4.19 -6.06
CA GLY A 8 -4.84 -2.98 -5.67
C GLY A 8 -3.86 -1.82 -5.53
N ARG A 9 -4.29 -0.63 -5.96
CA ARG A 9 -3.50 0.60 -5.86
C ARG A 9 -3.97 1.38 -4.65
N THR A 10 -3.02 1.77 -3.81
CA THR A 10 -3.25 2.55 -2.59
C THR A 10 -2.43 3.83 -2.67
N SER A 11 -3.07 4.98 -2.43
CA SER A 11 -2.35 6.24 -2.28
C SER A 11 -1.80 6.33 -0.87
N PHE A 12 -0.48 6.27 -0.74
CA PHE A 12 0.21 6.37 0.54
C PHE A 12 0.44 7.85 0.87
N ILE A 13 0.07 8.29 2.07
CA ILE A 13 0.28 9.66 2.55
C ILE A 13 1.10 9.63 3.84
N ASP A 14 1.98 10.62 4.04
CA ASP A 14 2.73 10.76 5.28
C ASP A 14 1.83 11.33 6.38
N VAL A 15 2.00 10.83 7.61
CA VAL A 15 1.22 11.30 8.77
C VAL A 15 1.49 12.77 9.08
N ARG A 16 2.68 13.28 8.77
CA ARG A 16 3.04 14.70 8.94
C ARG A 16 2.23 15.60 8.02
N ASP A 17 2.03 15.20 6.77
CA ASP A 17 1.23 15.96 5.80
C ASP A 17 -0.23 16.03 6.26
N ILE A 18 -0.78 14.95 6.83
CA ILE A 18 -2.12 14.96 7.46
C ILE A 18 -2.13 15.96 8.63
N GLY A 19 -1.09 15.94 9.47
CA GLY A 19 -0.96 16.83 10.62
C GLY A 19 -0.92 18.31 10.22
N GLU A 20 -0.19 18.65 9.17
CA GLU A 20 -0.13 20.02 8.64
C GLU A 20 -1.50 20.53 8.18
N VAL A 21 -2.25 19.70 7.44
CA VAL A 21 -3.62 20.05 7.01
C VAL A 21 -4.55 20.19 8.21
N ALA A 22 -4.47 19.27 9.18
CA ALA A 22 -5.29 19.34 10.39
C ALA A 22 -5.00 20.62 11.21
N ALA A 23 -3.73 21.01 11.35
CA ALA A 23 -3.36 22.23 12.05
C ALA A 23 -3.95 23.47 11.38
N LYS A 24 -3.92 23.51 10.03
CA LYS A 24 -4.50 24.59 9.25
C LYS A 24 -6.02 24.70 9.45
N VAL A 25 -6.73 23.59 9.23
CA VAL A 25 -8.21 23.52 9.37
C VAL A 25 -8.67 23.87 10.79
N LEU A 26 -7.89 23.52 11.82
CA LEU A 26 -8.24 23.82 13.21
C LEU A 26 -7.92 25.26 13.65
N THR A 27 -7.08 26.00 12.92
CA THR A 27 -6.62 27.33 13.32
C THR A 27 -7.14 28.46 12.43
N GLU A 28 -7.55 28.15 11.21
CA GLU A 28 -8.13 29.09 10.26
C GLU A 28 -9.67 29.02 10.30
N ALA A 29 -10.34 30.14 10.08
CA ALA A 29 -11.79 30.19 9.95
C ALA A 29 -12.22 29.93 8.49
N GLY A 30 -13.37 29.28 8.28
CA GLY A 30 -13.94 29.05 6.95
C GLY A 30 -13.89 27.61 6.44
N ASP A 31 -13.26 26.70 7.19
CA ASP A 31 -13.20 25.26 6.90
C ASP A 31 -14.19 24.42 7.74
N GLU A 32 -15.15 25.06 8.41
CA GLU A 32 -16.12 24.37 9.25
C GLU A 32 -17.04 23.45 8.43
N PHE A 33 -17.29 22.24 8.96
CA PHE A 33 -18.18 21.23 8.37
C PHE A 33 -17.77 20.72 6.98
N GLN A 34 -16.50 20.91 6.60
CA GLN A 34 -15.96 20.38 5.35
C GLN A 34 -15.25 19.05 5.56
N SER A 35 -15.26 18.22 4.51
CA SER A 35 -14.56 16.94 4.44
C SER A 35 -13.51 16.98 3.34
N TYR A 36 -12.29 16.53 3.65
CA TYR A 36 -11.15 16.55 2.75
C TYR A 36 -10.56 15.14 2.59
N ASP A 37 -10.50 14.65 1.36
CA ASP A 37 -9.82 13.39 1.03
C ASP A 37 -8.33 13.65 0.87
N LEU A 38 -7.55 13.33 1.89
CA LEU A 38 -6.10 13.49 1.88
C LEU A 38 -5.44 12.22 1.32
N THR A 39 -4.74 12.38 0.19
CA THR A 39 -4.04 11.29 -0.48
C THR A 39 -2.64 11.71 -0.88
N GLY A 40 -1.70 10.77 -0.91
CA GLY A 40 -0.39 11.05 -1.49
C GLY A 40 -0.46 11.22 -3.00
N SER A 41 0.60 11.81 -3.56
CA SER A 41 0.69 12.22 -4.96
C SER A 41 0.53 11.09 -5.98
N LYS A 42 0.75 9.84 -5.57
CA LYS A 42 0.64 8.68 -6.45
C LYS A 42 0.02 7.49 -5.74
N ALA A 43 -0.98 6.87 -6.37
CA ALA A 43 -1.45 5.55 -6.00
C ALA A 43 -0.43 4.49 -6.42
N LEU A 44 -0.02 3.60 -5.51
CA LEU A 44 0.99 2.58 -5.75
C LEU A 44 0.46 1.20 -5.41
N THR A 45 0.92 0.19 -6.13
CA THR A 45 0.80 -1.20 -5.70
C THR A 45 1.88 -1.53 -4.65
N TYR A 46 1.66 -2.57 -3.85
CA TYR A 46 2.66 -3.01 -2.87
C TYR A 46 3.98 -3.46 -3.51
N TYR A 47 3.95 -3.91 -4.77
CA TYR A 47 5.16 -4.23 -5.54
C TYR A 47 5.97 -2.97 -5.86
N GLU A 48 5.31 -1.91 -6.36
CA GLU A 48 5.98 -0.62 -6.62
C GLU A 48 6.56 -0.02 -5.33
N VAL A 49 5.85 -0.17 -4.21
CA VAL A 49 6.36 0.27 -2.90
C VAL A 49 7.62 -0.51 -2.50
N ALA A 50 7.62 -1.84 -2.63
CA ALA A 50 8.77 -2.67 -2.31
C ALA A 50 9.99 -2.32 -3.17
N GLU A 51 9.80 -2.02 -4.46
CA GLU A 51 10.86 -1.54 -5.37
C GLU A 51 11.44 -0.20 -4.92
N ILE A 52 10.58 0.77 -4.59
CA ILE A 52 11.00 2.10 -4.11
C ILE A 52 11.82 1.95 -2.83
N ILE A 53 11.32 1.22 -1.84
CA ILE A 53 12.03 1.04 -0.56
C ILE A 53 13.36 0.32 -0.79
N SER A 54 13.39 -0.74 -1.61
CA SER A 54 14.63 -1.47 -1.93
C SER A 54 15.68 -0.57 -2.57
N LYS A 55 15.25 0.34 -3.46
CA LYS A 55 16.13 1.31 -4.11
C LYS A 55 16.74 2.30 -3.11
N GLU A 56 15.94 2.81 -2.18
CA GLU A 56 16.38 3.84 -1.22
C GLU A 56 17.22 3.27 -0.07
N MET A 57 16.98 2.01 0.33
CA MET A 57 17.67 1.41 1.48
C MET A 57 19.08 0.87 1.16
N ASN A 58 19.50 0.76 -0.10
CA ASN A 58 20.80 0.16 -0.50
C ASN A 58 21.10 -1.22 0.15
N GLU A 59 20.07 -1.91 0.62
CA GLU A 59 20.13 -3.21 1.29
C GLU A 59 19.60 -4.32 0.37
N GLN A 60 19.39 -5.52 0.93
CA GLN A 60 18.82 -6.66 0.21
C GLN A 60 17.41 -6.31 -0.35
N PRO A 61 17.06 -6.85 -1.53
CA PRO A 61 15.79 -6.54 -2.19
C PRO A 61 14.60 -7.05 -1.36
N ILE A 62 13.63 -6.17 -1.12
CA ILE A 62 12.37 -6.48 -0.45
C ILE A 62 11.44 -7.16 -1.46
N THR A 63 11.01 -8.38 -1.15
CA THR A 63 10.08 -9.16 -2.00
C THR A 63 8.77 -9.41 -1.29
N ILE A 64 7.65 -9.09 -1.94
CA ILE A 64 6.31 -9.42 -1.44
C ILE A 64 6.00 -10.88 -1.80
N LEU A 65 5.77 -11.71 -0.79
CA LEU A 65 5.36 -13.11 -0.96
C LEU A 65 3.84 -13.22 -1.06
N VAL A 66 3.36 -13.91 -2.09
CA VAL A 66 1.94 -14.23 -2.26
C VAL A 66 1.72 -15.69 -1.86
N TYR A 67 1.19 -15.91 -0.66
CA TYR A 67 0.78 -17.24 -0.21
C TYR A 67 -0.56 -17.60 -0.85
N GLY A 68 -0.59 -18.59 -1.76
CA GLY A 68 -1.83 -19.02 -2.40
C GLY A 68 -1.72 -19.70 -3.77
N LYS A 69 -0.57 -19.66 -4.44
CA LYS A 69 -0.29 -20.58 -5.57
C LYS A 69 0.30 -21.88 -5.04
N LEU A 70 -0.52 -22.68 -4.37
CA LEU A 70 -0.25 -24.12 -4.33
C LEU A 70 -0.68 -24.66 -5.68
N GLU A 71 0.30 -25.11 -6.47
CA GLU A 71 0.07 -25.87 -7.69
C GLU A 71 -0.88 -27.02 -7.36
N LYS A 72 -2.06 -27.03 -7.99
CA LYS A 72 -2.75 -28.30 -8.22
C LYS A 72 -1.99 -29.01 -9.33
N ASP A 73 -0.91 -29.69 -8.94
CA ASP A 73 -0.36 -30.76 -9.74
C ASP A 73 -1.25 -32.00 -9.52
N ASP A 74 -2.38 -32.06 -10.25
CA ASP A 74 -3.26 -33.24 -10.33
C ASP A 74 -2.63 -34.35 -11.19
N SER A 75 -1.31 -34.54 -11.12
CA SER A 75 -0.57 -35.59 -11.84
C SER A 75 -0.61 -36.96 -11.16
N LYS A 76 -1.66 -37.29 -10.38
CA LYS A 76 -1.88 -38.68 -9.89
C LYS A 76 -3.35 -39.07 -9.86
N ARG A 77 -3.96 -39.21 -11.05
CA ARG A 77 -5.09 -40.14 -11.27
C ARG A 77 -4.85 -40.99 -12.52
N THR A 78 -3.91 -41.92 -12.42
CA THR A 78 -3.90 -43.14 -13.24
C THR A 78 -3.38 -44.29 -12.36
N GLN A 79 -4.08 -45.44 -12.43
CA GLN A 79 -3.83 -46.73 -11.76
C GLN A 79 -4.11 -46.72 -10.23
N THR A 80 -4.97 -47.56 -9.65
CA THR A 80 -5.42 -48.92 -9.99
C THR A 80 -6.84 -49.14 -9.47
#